data_AF-A0A2W6DNW6-F1
#
_entry.id   AF-A0A2W6DNW6-F1
#
_cell.length_a   1.000
_cell.length_b   1.000
_cell.length_c   1.000
_cell.angle_alpha   90.00
_cell.angle_beta   90.00
_cell.angle_gamma   90.00
#
_symmetry.space_group_name_H-M   'P 1'
#
loop_
_entity.id
_entity.type
_entity.pdbx_description
1 polymer ?
#
loop_
_entity_poly.entity_id
_entity_poly.type
_entity_poly.pdbx_seq_one_letter_code
_entity_poly.pdbx_strand_id
1 'polypeptide(L)' 'MSVSQYEALQQAAERRRTVESALGSLRAEGLQPSPEGQELLEGIAEGRLTTAQARERILARYGT' A
#
# COMPACT_ATOMS: atom_id res chain seq x y z
N MET A 1 12.90 -24.07 5.30
CA MET A 1 11.83 -23.14 4.88
C MET A 1 10.77 -23.93 4.15
N SER A 2 9.49 -23.72 4.48
CA SER A 2 8.39 -24.30 3.70
C SER A 2 8.10 -23.45 2.45
N VAL A 3 7.44 -24.06 1.46
CA VAL A 3 6.90 -23.35 0.29
C VAL A 3 6.01 -22.19 0.73
N SER A 4 5.14 -22.41 1.72
CA SER A 4 4.25 -21.37 2.26
C SER A 4 4.98 -20.19 2.89
N GLN A 5 6.12 -20.41 3.57
CA GLN A 5 6.94 -19.33 4.12
C GLN A 5 7.62 -18.53 3.00
N TYR A 6 8.11 -19.22 1.96
CA TYR A 6 8.70 -18.56 0.80
C TYR A 6 7.68 -17.72 0.03
N GLU A 7 6.47 -18.25 -0.18
CA GLU A 7 5.37 -17.51 -0.82
C GLU A 7 4.97 -16.27 -0.03
N ALA A 8 4.89 -16.38 1.31
CA ALA A 8 4.59 -15.23 2.16
C ALA A 8 5.65 -14.12 2.05
N LEU A 9 6.93 -14.49 1.98
CA LEU A 9 8.03 -13.54 1.78
C LEU A 9 7.96 -12.88 0.40
N GLN A 10 7.67 -13.65 -0.65
CA GLN A 10 7.52 -13.12 -2.00
C GLN A 10 6.34 -12.15 -2.10
N GLN A 11 5.19 -12.50 -1.51
CA GLN A 11 4.04 -11.61 -1.46
C GLN A 11 4.32 -10.32 -0.69
N ALA A 12 5.07 -10.40 0.41
CA ALA A 12 5.48 -9.22 1.17
C ALA A 12 6.43 -8.32 0.37
N ALA A 13 7.39 -8.90 -0.35
CA ALA A 13 8.29 -8.16 -1.23
C ALA A 13 7.53 -7.47 -2.37
N GLU A 14 6.56 -8.16 -2.98
CA GLU A 14 5.76 -7.63 -4.07
C GLU A 14 4.86 -6.47 -3.63
N ARG A 15 4.24 -6.55 -2.44
CA ARG A 15 3.46 -5.42 -1.89
C ARG A 15 4.33 -4.19 -1.66
N ARG A 16 5.52 -4.34 -1.06
CA ARG A 16 6.45 -3.21 -0.87
C ARG A 16 6.85 -2.58 -2.20
N ARG A 17 7.29 -3.39 -3.17
CA ARG A 17 7.66 -2.91 -4.51
C ARG A 17 6.52 -2.16 -5.18
N THR A 18 5.29 -2.68 -5.07
CA THR A 18 4.11 -2.05 -5.67
C THR A 18 3.85 -0.67 -5.06
N VAL A 19 3.92 -0.54 -3.74
CA VAL A 19 3.74 0.75 -3.04
C VAL A 19 4.87 1.73 -3.38
N GLU A 20 6.13 1.27 -3.39
CA GLU A 20 7.29 2.10 -3.75
C GLU A 20 7.18 2.63 -5.18
N SER A 21 6.75 1.79 -6.12
CA SER A 21 6.52 2.17 -7.52
C SER A 21 5.45 3.27 -7.62
N ALA A 22 4.30 3.07 -6.97
CA ALA A 22 3.22 4.06 -6.96
C ALA A 22 3.67 5.40 -6.33
N LEU A 23 4.41 5.37 -5.22
CA LEU A 23 5.01 6.57 -4.61
C LEU A 23 6.05 7.23 -5.52
N GLY A 24 6.76 6.45 -6.33
CA GLY A 24 7.67 6.95 -7.36
C GLY A 24 6.93 7.76 -8.42
N SER A 25 5.80 7.24 -8.92
CA SER A 25 4.94 7.96 -9.89
C SER A 25 4.40 9.27 -9.33
N LEU A 26 3.89 9.27 -8.09
CA LEU A 26 3.41 10.50 -7.45
C LEU A 26 4.52 11.55 -7.32
N ARG A 27 5.72 11.14 -6.89
CA ARG A 27 6.87 12.05 -6.78
C ARG A 27 7.31 12.62 -8.13
N ALA A 28 7.24 11.83 -9.20
CA ALA A 28 7.54 12.30 -10.55
C ALA A 28 6.58 13.39 -11.01
N GLU A 29 5.36 13.40 -10.50
CA GLU A 29 4.34 14.45 -10.74
C GLU A 29 4.41 15.61 -9.72
N GLY A 30 5.40 15.61 -8.82
CA GLY A 30 5.51 16.61 -7.74
C GLY A 30 4.46 16.46 -6.65
N LEU A 31 3.77 15.32 -6.59
CA LEU A 31 2.74 15.02 -5.60
C LEU A 31 3.31 14.24 -4.41
N GLN A 32 2.64 14.39 -3.26
CA GLN A 32 2.89 13.62 -2.05
C GLN A 32 1.55 13.16 -1.46
N PRO A 33 1.45 11.93 -0.94
CA PRO A 33 0.30 11.51 -0.16
C PRO A 33 0.12 12.40 1.09
N SER A 34 -1.11 12.53 1.57
CA SER A 34 -1.34 13.05 2.92
C SER A 34 -0.75 12.09 3.96
N PRO A 35 -0.50 12.53 5.22
CA PRO A 35 -0.04 11.64 6.28
C PRO A 35 -0.91 10.39 6.45
N GLU A 36 -2.23 10.54 6.38
CA GLU A 36 -3.15 9.38 6.49
C GLU A 36 -3.09 8.49 5.24
N GLY A 37 -2.92 9.08 4.05
CA GLY A 37 -2.69 8.32 2.81
C GLY A 37 -1.40 7.50 2.89
N GLN A 38 -0.34 8.07 3.47
CA GLN A 38 0.92 7.39 3.72
C GLN A 38 0.74 6.19 4.67
N GLU A 39 0.00 6.36 5.77
CA GLU A 39 -0.30 5.27 6.70
C GLU A 39 -1.08 4.12 6.06
N LEU A 40 -2.03 4.43 5.18
CA LEU A 40 -2.78 3.41 4.43
C LEU A 40 -1.87 2.64 3.47
N LEU A 41 -0.97 3.33 2.76
CA LEU A 41 0.00 2.72 1.86
C LEU A 41 1.01 1.83 2.62
N GLU A 42 1.48 2.25 3.79
CA GLU A 42 2.33 1.43 4.67
C GLU A 42 1.58 0.18 5.13
N GLY A 43 0.31 0.32 5.52
CA GLY A 43 -0.52 -0.83 5.88
C GLY A 43 -0.68 -1.86 4.75
N ILE A 44 -0.71 -1.42 3.49
CA ILE A 44 -0.70 -2.31 2.31
C ILE A 44 0.67 -2.98 2.18
N ALA A 45 1.77 -2.22 2.25
CA ALA A 45 3.12 -2.75 2.14
C ALA A 45 3.40 -3.86 3.18
N GLU A 46 2.93 -3.65 4.41
CA GLU A 46 3.05 -4.61 5.51
C GLU A 46 2.05 -5.78 5.42
N GLY A 47 1.04 -5.69 4.55
CA GLY A 47 -0.02 -6.69 4.42
C GLY A 47 -1.08 -6.66 5.54
N ARG A 48 -1.13 -5.57 6.32
CA ARG A 48 -2.19 -5.31 7.31
C ARG A 48 -3.49 -4.83 6.67
N LEU A 49 -3.41 -4.31 5.45
CA LEU A 49 -4.54 -3.80 4.67
C LEU A 49 -4.52 -4.33 3.24
N THR A 50 -5.71 -4.60 2.72
CA THR A 50 -5.93 -4.73 1.28
C THR A 50 -6.13 -3.36 0.64
N THR A 51 -5.92 -3.26 -0.67
CA THR A 51 -6.20 -2.04 -1.44
C THR A 51 -7.68 -1.64 -1.38
N ALA A 52 -8.59 -2.62 -1.33
CA ALA A 52 -10.02 -2.37 -1.17
C ALA A 52 -10.35 -1.70 0.18
N GLN A 53 -9.81 -2.23 1.27
CA GLN A 53 -10.00 -1.64 2.61
C GLN A 53 -9.39 -0.24 2.71
N ALA A 54 -8.20 -0.01 2.13
CA ALA A 54 -7.60 1.31 2.09
C ALA A 54 -8.48 2.29 1.28
N ARG A 55 -9.03 1.84 0.15
CA ARG A 55 -9.96 2.62 -0.68
C ARG A 55 -11.25 2.97 0.07
N GLU A 56 -11.85 2.02 0.78
CA GLU A 56 -13.05 2.28 1.59
C GLU A 56 -12.78 3.33 2.67
N ARG A 57 -11.66 3.19 3.39
CA ARG A 57 -11.28 4.14 4.45
C ARG A 57 -11.03 5.54 3.92
N ILE A 58 -10.34 5.69 2.79
CA ILE A 58 -10.08 7.01 2.22
C ILE A 58 -11.36 7.64 1.67
N LEU A 59 -12.26 6.86 1.06
CA LEU A 59 -13.53 7.36 0.54
C LEU A 59 -14.50 7.77 1.65
N ALA A 60 -14.51 7.05 2.78
CA ALA A 60 -15.34 7.40 3.93
C ALA A 60 -15.06 8.83 4.47
N ARG A 61 -13.84 9.35 4.23
CA ARG A 61 -13.46 10.72 4.60
C ARG A 61 -14.16 11.79 3.75
N TYR A 62 -14.45 11.47 2.49
CA TYR A 62 -15.00 12.44 1.53
C TYR A 62 -16.52 12.44 1.46
N GLY A 63 -17.20 11.57 2.22
CA GLY A 63 -18.65 11.58 2.42
C GLY A 63 -19.47 11.77 1.15
N THR A 64 -19.74 10.68 0.42
CA THR A 64 -20.83 10.67 -0.57
C THR A 64 -22.19 10.63 0.12
#